data_AF-A0A9Q6SAS7-F1
#
_entry.id   AF-A0A9Q6SAS7-F1
#
_cell.length_a   1.000
_cell.length_b   1.000
_cell.length_c   1.000
_cell.angle_alpha   90.00
_cell.angle_beta   90.00
_cell.angle_gamma   90.00
#
_symmetry.space_group_name_H-M   'P 1'
#
loop_
_entity.id
_entity.type
_entity.pdbx_description
1 polymer ?
#
loop_
_entity_poly.entity_id
_entity_poly.type
_entity_poly.pdbx_seq_one_letter_code
_entity_poly.pdbx_strand_id
1 'polypeptide(L)'
;MKSRQFALCAILALSACAQTSNSSNVVRICDDQGCSDRPKNQQTFDASSNAKNARQDERIHALKQTAEHDPRAAYDLGLRYFRGDGVRQDSYQALVWMRKAAEGGDLQAQKALGSFYLFGLEEMGPDPREAEKWLLMAAGRGDQESKQLLAQARAAKQSDEDYYRWQTEWRPVYYGYWSAGYAYHGYWRERAWYGY
;
A
#
# COMPACT_ATOMS: atom_id res chain seq x y z
N MET A 1 -48.35 46.89 -40.71
CA MET A 1 -48.99 47.24 -39.43
C MET A 1 -48.84 46.05 -38.48
N LYS A 2 -48.30 46.29 -37.26
CA LYS A 2 -48.50 45.61 -35.93
C LYS A 2 -48.91 44.11 -35.95
N SER A 3 -48.36 43.18 -35.17
CA SER A 3 -47.80 43.26 -33.80
C SER A 3 -47.08 41.96 -33.43
N ARG A 4 -46.10 42.12 -32.53
CA ARG A 4 -45.39 41.09 -31.75
C ARG A 4 -46.32 40.16 -30.97
N GLN A 5 -46.00 38.87 -30.89
CA GLN A 5 -46.19 38.08 -29.67
C GLN A 5 -44.96 37.21 -29.42
N PHE A 6 -44.34 37.45 -28.26
CA PHE A 6 -43.29 36.67 -27.65
C PHE A 6 -43.89 35.41 -27.02
N ALA A 7 -43.32 34.25 -27.28
CA ALA A 7 -43.50 33.08 -26.42
C ALA A 7 -42.11 32.51 -26.12
N LEU A 8 -41.60 32.83 -24.94
CA LEU A 8 -40.41 32.23 -24.36
C LEU A 8 -40.68 30.74 -24.11
N CYS A 9 -39.99 29.85 -24.83
CA CYS A 9 -39.86 28.45 -24.44
C CYS A 9 -38.64 28.31 -23.52
N ALA A 10 -38.93 27.91 -22.29
CA ALA A 10 -37.99 27.73 -21.19
C ALA A 10 -36.85 26.77 -21.54
N ILE A 11 -35.61 27.24 -21.32
CA ILE A 11 -34.41 26.42 -21.33
C ILE A 11 -34.41 25.61 -20.03
N LEU A 12 -34.77 24.33 -20.11
CA LEU A 12 -34.55 23.36 -19.03
C LEU A 12 -33.05 23.05 -18.96
N ALA A 13 -32.33 23.80 -18.13
CA ALA A 13 -30.99 23.43 -17.70
C ALA A 13 -31.12 22.21 -16.77
N LEU A 14 -30.97 21.01 -17.33
CA LEU A 14 -30.68 19.80 -16.57
C LEU A 14 -29.27 19.92 -15.99
N SER A 15 -29.16 20.62 -14.86
CA SER A 15 -28.04 20.46 -13.94
C SER A 15 -28.15 19.08 -13.29
N ALA A 16 -27.76 18.05 -14.03
CA ALA A 16 -27.44 16.76 -13.45
C ALA A 16 -26.11 16.94 -12.71
N CYS A 17 -26.21 17.24 -11.42
CA CYS A 17 -25.09 17.19 -10.51
C CYS A 17 -24.40 15.83 -10.67
N ALA A 18 -23.21 15.83 -11.25
CA ALA A 18 -22.27 14.73 -11.09
C ALA A 18 -22.06 14.59 -9.58
N GLN A 19 -22.68 13.57 -8.99
CA GLN A 19 -22.38 13.16 -7.63
C GLN A 19 -20.94 12.64 -7.68
N THR A 20 -19.99 13.54 -7.46
CA THR A 20 -18.63 13.17 -7.07
C THR A 20 -18.81 12.28 -5.84
N SER A 21 -18.51 10.99 -5.99
CA SER A 21 -18.43 10.06 -4.88
C SER A 21 -17.36 10.58 -3.92
N ASN A 22 -17.76 11.41 -2.98
CA ASN A 22 -16.91 11.94 -1.94
C ASN A 22 -16.62 10.77 -1.00
N SER A 23 -15.59 9.99 -1.31
CA SER A 23 -15.04 9.00 -0.39
C SER A 23 -14.70 9.76 0.88
N SER A 24 -15.49 9.56 1.94
CA SER A 24 -15.37 10.36 3.15
C SER A 24 -13.91 10.26 3.65
N ASN A 25 -13.21 11.38 3.70
CA ASN A 25 -11.84 11.46 4.24
C ASN A 25 -11.80 11.20 5.75
N VAL A 26 -12.94 10.90 6.36
CA VAL A 26 -13.11 10.61 7.78
C VAL A 26 -13.46 9.15 8.03
N VAL A 27 -13.03 8.64 9.19
CA VAL A 27 -13.36 7.34 9.77
C VAL A 27 -13.94 7.58 11.15
N ARG A 28 -15.02 6.87 11.48
CA ARG A 28 -15.59 6.86 12.81
C ARG A 28 -14.77 5.96 13.73
N ILE A 29 -14.17 6.55 14.75
CA ILE A 29 -13.42 5.82 15.78
C ILE A 29 -14.19 5.96 17.09
N CYS A 30 -14.50 4.82 17.71
CA CYS A 30 -15.15 4.78 19.02
C CYS A 30 -14.14 4.42 20.10
N ASP A 31 -14.15 5.16 21.21
CA ASP A 31 -13.43 4.90 22.44
C ASP A 31 -14.37 4.95 23.66
N ASP A 32 -13.81 4.84 24.86
CA ASP A 32 -14.52 4.89 26.14
C ASP A 32 -15.17 6.26 26.41
N GLN A 33 -14.75 7.30 25.69
CA GLN A 33 -15.32 8.65 25.75
C GLN A 33 -16.37 8.88 24.64
N GLY A 34 -16.59 7.91 23.75
CA GLY A 34 -17.62 7.92 22.72
C GLY A 34 -17.09 7.72 21.30
N CYS A 35 -17.93 7.97 20.30
CA CYS A 35 -17.55 7.87 18.88
C CYS A 35 -17.28 9.25 18.29
N SER A 36 -16.15 9.42 17.60
CA SER A 36 -15.81 10.64 16.87
C SER A 36 -15.38 10.34 15.44
N ASP A 37 -15.75 11.21 14.51
CA ASP A 37 -15.31 11.13 13.12
C ASP A 37 -13.96 11.85 12.98
N ARG A 38 -12.96 11.16 12.44
CA ARG A 38 -11.58 11.67 12.35
C ARG A 38 -10.98 11.47 10.97
N PRO A 39 -10.10 12.37 10.49
CA PRO A 39 -9.39 12.18 9.23
C PRO A 39 -8.63 10.85 9.16
N LYS A 40 -8.67 10.17 8.02
CA LYS A 40 -7.99 8.88 7.79
C LYS A 40 -6.47 8.90 7.97
N ASN A 41 -5.87 10.08 7.87
CA ASN A 41 -4.42 10.30 7.96
C ASN A 41 -3.97 10.81 9.34
N GLN A 42 -4.89 11.02 10.29
CA GLN A 42 -4.54 11.48 11.63
C GLN A 42 -4.17 10.27 12.50
N GLN A 43 -2.91 10.21 12.95
CA GLN A 43 -2.47 9.23 13.94
C GLN A 43 -3.05 9.58 15.32
N THR A 44 -3.39 8.58 16.12
CA THR A 44 -3.94 8.82 17.47
C THR A 44 -2.97 8.42 18.58
N PHE A 45 -1.86 7.78 18.25
CA PHE A 45 -0.80 7.46 19.20
C PHE A 45 0.03 8.71 19.52
N ASP A 46 0.02 9.14 20.79
CA ASP A 46 0.84 10.24 21.29
C ASP A 46 1.76 9.75 22.42
N ALA A 47 3.06 9.63 22.10
CA ALA A 47 4.11 9.22 23.04
C ALA A 47 4.34 10.22 24.18
N SER A 48 3.91 11.49 24.01
CA SER A 48 4.08 12.57 24.99
C SER A 48 2.90 12.72 25.95
N SER A 49 1.78 12.02 25.71
CA SER A 49 0.60 11.97 26.57
C SER A 49 0.83 11.09 27.82
N ASN A 50 1.77 11.54 28.66
CA ASN A 50 1.96 11.28 30.09
C ASN A 50 1.51 9.90 30.65
N ALA A 51 2.45 8.93 30.67
CA ALA A 51 2.72 7.89 31.69
C ALA A 51 1.59 7.05 32.36
N LYS A 52 0.30 7.30 32.13
CA LYS A 52 -0.83 6.46 32.56
C LYS A 52 -1.35 5.56 31.44
N ASN A 53 -0.98 5.86 30.19
CA ASN A 53 -1.35 5.14 28.96
C ASN A 53 -0.27 4.12 28.51
N ALA A 54 0.77 3.88 29.32
CA ALA A 54 1.77 2.85 29.07
C ALA A 54 1.32 1.45 29.56
N ARG A 55 0.21 1.36 30.31
CA ARG A 55 -0.56 0.11 30.33
C ARG A 55 -1.09 -0.06 28.92
N GLN A 56 -0.55 -1.04 28.20
CA GLN A 56 -1.12 -1.63 26.99
C GLN A 56 -2.62 -1.37 26.98
N ASP A 57 -3.12 -0.52 26.08
CA ASP A 57 -4.55 -0.29 25.94
C ASP A 57 -5.23 -1.67 25.99
N GLU A 58 -5.99 -1.96 27.05
CA GLU A 58 -6.56 -3.30 27.27
C GLU A 58 -7.36 -3.75 26.04
N ARG A 59 -7.86 -2.77 25.29
CA ARG A 59 -8.49 -2.87 23.98
C ARG A 59 -7.58 -3.41 22.89
N ILE A 60 -6.36 -2.89 22.74
CA ILE A 60 -5.36 -3.40 21.80
C ILE A 60 -4.92 -4.80 22.22
N HIS A 61 -4.76 -5.04 23.53
CA HIS A 61 -4.45 -6.37 24.03
C HIS A 61 -5.57 -7.38 23.73
N ALA A 62 -6.83 -7.03 24.01
CA ALA A 62 -8.00 -7.86 23.70
C ALA A 62 -8.19 -8.05 22.18
N LEU A 63 -7.94 -7.00 21.39
CA LEU A 63 -7.96 -7.08 19.93
C LEU A 63 -6.88 -8.02 19.43
N LYS A 64 -5.66 -7.98 19.99
CA LYS A 64 -4.58 -8.90 19.66
C LYS A 64 -4.97 -10.35 19.95
N GLN A 65 -5.56 -10.62 21.11
CA GLN A 65 -6.06 -11.96 21.44
C GLN A 65 -7.14 -12.44 20.46
N THR A 66 -8.06 -11.56 20.07
CA THR A 66 -9.14 -11.89 19.12
C THR A 66 -8.60 -12.10 17.70
N ALA A 67 -7.65 -11.25 17.29
CA ALA A 67 -6.95 -11.32 16.01
C ALA A 67 -6.15 -12.62 15.82
N GLU A 68 -5.84 -13.33 16.90
CA GLU A 68 -5.21 -14.65 16.78
C GLU A 68 -6.11 -15.67 16.05
N HIS A 69 -7.43 -15.47 16.10
CA HIS A 69 -8.43 -16.47 15.69
C HIS A 69 -9.51 -15.90 14.74
N ASP A 70 -9.69 -14.58 14.69
CA ASP A 70 -10.63 -13.89 13.81
C ASP A 70 -9.88 -13.09 12.73
N PRO A 71 -10.01 -13.46 11.44
CA PRO A 71 -9.40 -12.74 10.32
C PRO A 71 -9.80 -11.25 10.24
N ARG A 72 -11.03 -10.90 10.64
CA ARG A 72 -11.48 -9.49 10.63
C ARG A 72 -10.79 -8.68 11.73
N ALA A 73 -10.65 -9.27 12.92
CA ALA A 73 -9.91 -8.64 14.01
C ALA A 73 -8.41 -8.49 13.67
N ALA A 74 -7.83 -9.48 12.97
CA ALA A 74 -6.47 -9.39 12.45
C ALA A 74 -6.32 -8.27 11.41
N TYR A 75 -7.31 -8.10 10.52
CA TYR A 75 -7.34 -6.97 9.59
C TYR A 75 -7.37 -5.63 10.33
N ASP A 76 -8.26 -5.48 11.31
CA ASP A 76 -8.39 -4.25 12.10
C ASP A 76 -7.10 -3.93 12.87
N LEU A 77 -6.45 -4.95 13.45
CA LEU A 77 -5.18 -4.78 14.15
C LEU A 77 -4.06 -4.35 13.19
N GLY A 78 -3.97 -4.99 12.02
CA GLY A 78 -3.01 -4.61 10.99
C GLY A 78 -3.22 -3.17 10.51
N LEU A 79 -4.47 -2.74 10.34
CA LEU A 79 -4.81 -1.37 9.95
C LEU A 79 -4.41 -0.35 11.02
N ARG A 80 -4.57 -0.68 12.30
CA ARG A 80 -4.15 0.18 13.42
C ARG A 80 -2.63 0.34 13.48
N TYR A 81 -1.87 -0.74 13.29
CA TYR A 81 -0.41 -0.66 13.17
C TYR A 81 0.02 0.16 11.96
N PHE A 82 -0.69 0.05 10.83
CA PHE A 82 -0.39 0.83 9.64
C PHE A 82 -0.63 2.34 9.84
N ARG A 83 -1.68 2.72 10.57
CA ARG A 83 -2.09 4.12 10.79
C ARG A 83 -1.54 4.76 12.06
N GLY A 84 -1.11 3.97 13.03
CA GLY A 84 -0.78 4.46 14.37
C GLY A 84 -2.04 4.75 15.22
N ASP A 85 -3.10 3.97 15.05
CA ASP A 85 -4.41 4.18 15.73
C ASP A 85 -4.45 3.46 17.09
N GLY A 86 -4.02 4.16 18.13
CA GLY A 86 -3.93 3.64 19.52
C GLY A 86 -2.71 2.75 19.75
N VAL A 87 -1.89 2.55 18.72
CA VAL A 87 -0.61 1.85 18.78
C VAL A 87 0.44 2.68 18.06
N ARG A 88 1.71 2.51 18.41
CA ARG A 88 2.79 3.09 17.62
C ARG A 88 2.70 2.54 16.19
N GLN A 89 2.78 3.45 15.21
CA GLN A 89 2.82 3.05 13.80
C GLN A 89 4.00 2.09 13.55
N ASP A 90 3.71 0.95 12.94
CA ASP A 90 4.67 -0.10 12.66
C ASP A 90 4.22 -0.89 11.42
N SER A 91 4.85 -0.58 10.29
CA SER A 91 4.53 -1.18 9.00
C SER A 91 4.85 -2.69 8.94
N TYR A 92 5.84 -3.15 9.70
CA TYR A 92 6.18 -4.57 9.77
C TYR A 92 5.09 -5.36 10.52
N GLN A 93 4.65 -4.85 11.67
CA GLN A 93 3.50 -5.43 12.39
C GLN A 93 2.23 -5.37 11.54
N ALA A 94 1.97 -4.26 10.85
CA ALA A 94 0.84 -4.13 9.96
C ALA A 94 0.83 -5.26 8.91
N LEU A 95 1.98 -5.51 8.26
CA LEU A 95 2.11 -6.56 7.26
C LEU A 95 1.87 -7.97 7.83
N VAL A 96 2.40 -8.26 9.02
CA VAL A 96 2.20 -9.55 9.71
C VAL A 96 0.72 -9.83 9.97
N TRP A 97 0.02 -8.86 10.57
CA TRP A 97 -1.41 -9.02 10.88
C TRP A 97 -2.28 -9.03 9.63
N MET A 98 -1.95 -8.21 8.63
CA MET A 98 -2.64 -8.20 7.34
C MET A 98 -2.50 -9.54 6.60
N ARG A 99 -1.30 -10.14 6.63
CA ARG A 99 -1.05 -11.47 6.08
C ARG A 99 -1.87 -12.53 6.79
N LYS A 100 -1.87 -12.54 8.11
CA LYS A 100 -2.69 -13.47 8.91
C LYS A 100 -4.18 -13.36 8.57
N ALA A 101 -4.70 -12.14 8.44
CA ALA A 101 -6.08 -11.89 8.04
C ALA A 101 -6.38 -12.37 6.62
N ALA A 102 -5.48 -12.10 5.67
CA ALA A 102 -5.63 -12.48 4.27
C ALA A 102 -5.60 -14.01 4.08
N GLU A 103 -4.71 -14.69 4.80
CA GLU A 103 -4.63 -16.16 4.87
C GLU A 103 -5.88 -16.77 5.52
N GLY A 104 -6.46 -16.06 6.50
CA GLY A 104 -7.76 -16.38 7.09
C GLY A 104 -8.96 -16.11 6.18
N GLY A 105 -8.75 -15.61 4.95
CA GLY A 105 -9.79 -15.39 3.96
C GLY A 105 -10.51 -14.05 4.06
N ASP A 106 -10.00 -13.10 4.86
CA ASP A 106 -10.57 -11.75 4.89
C ASP A 106 -10.33 -11.02 3.56
N LEU A 107 -11.42 -10.56 2.94
CA LEU A 107 -11.38 -9.96 1.60
C LEU A 107 -10.64 -8.62 1.60
N GLN A 108 -10.84 -7.80 2.66
CA GLN A 108 -10.20 -6.49 2.74
C GLN A 108 -8.71 -6.64 3.00
N ALA A 109 -8.31 -7.65 3.78
CA ALA A 109 -6.91 -7.98 4.00
C ALA A 109 -6.21 -8.46 2.73
N GLN A 110 -6.84 -9.34 1.94
CA GLN A 110 -6.29 -9.79 0.64
C GLN A 110 -6.05 -8.60 -0.30
N LYS A 111 -7.02 -7.68 -0.39
CA LYS A 111 -6.86 -6.46 -1.18
C LYS A 111 -5.76 -5.55 -0.65
N ALA A 112 -5.72 -5.31 0.66
CA ALA A 112 -4.74 -4.44 1.31
C ALA A 112 -3.31 -4.99 1.15
N LEU A 113 -3.13 -6.29 1.37
CA LEU A 113 -1.85 -6.96 1.20
C LEU A 113 -1.37 -6.94 -0.25
N GLY A 114 -2.29 -7.15 -1.20
CA GLY A 114 -2.04 -6.98 -2.62
C GLY A 114 -1.56 -5.56 -2.96
N SER A 115 -2.17 -4.54 -2.35
CA SER A 115 -1.79 -3.14 -2.53
C SER A 115 -0.43 -2.84 -1.90
N PHE A 116 -0.15 -3.35 -0.69
CA PHE A 116 1.15 -3.18 -0.03
C PHE A 116 2.29 -3.76 -0.86
N TYR A 117 2.11 -4.95 -1.44
CA TYR A 117 3.11 -5.51 -2.33
C TYR A 117 3.20 -4.80 -3.68
N LEU A 118 2.11 -4.24 -4.19
CA LEU A 118 2.13 -3.53 -5.48
C LEU A 118 2.90 -2.20 -5.39
N PHE A 119 2.66 -1.43 -4.33
CA PHE A 119 3.24 -0.09 -4.18
C PHE A 119 4.50 -0.06 -3.32
N GLY A 120 4.80 -1.15 -2.61
CA GLY A 120 5.82 -1.19 -1.58
C GLY A 120 5.33 -0.59 -0.27
N LEU A 121 6.01 -0.92 0.81
CA LEU A 121 5.74 -0.43 2.16
C LEU A 121 7.06 -0.03 2.82
N GLU A 122 7.25 1.26 3.06
CA GLU A 122 8.49 1.82 3.60
C GLU A 122 9.72 1.35 2.79
N GLU A 123 10.63 0.61 3.43
CA GLU A 123 11.86 0.08 2.85
C GLU A 123 11.62 -1.21 2.05
N MET A 124 10.48 -1.87 2.24
CA MET A 124 10.07 -2.98 1.39
C MET A 124 9.63 -2.41 0.04
N GLY A 125 10.51 -2.50 -0.95
CA GLY A 125 10.17 -2.22 -2.34
C GLY A 125 8.99 -3.06 -2.84
N PRO A 126 8.44 -2.74 -4.02
CA PRO A 126 7.32 -3.47 -4.59
C PRO A 126 7.69 -4.91 -4.95
N ASP A 127 6.75 -5.83 -4.74
CA ASP A 127 6.76 -7.20 -5.24
C ASP A 127 5.46 -7.44 -6.05
N PRO A 128 5.47 -7.15 -7.36
CA PRO A 128 4.28 -7.30 -8.18
C PRO A 128 3.83 -8.76 -8.35
N ARG A 129 4.70 -9.75 -8.07
CA ARG A 129 4.35 -11.18 -8.12
C ARG A 129 3.51 -11.55 -6.91
N GLU A 130 3.92 -11.13 -5.72
CA GLU A 130 3.17 -11.35 -4.49
C GLU A 130 1.87 -10.53 -4.51
N ALA A 131 1.90 -9.30 -5.04
CA ALA A 131 0.71 -8.50 -5.26
C ALA A 131 -0.33 -9.22 -6.13
N GLU A 132 0.09 -9.78 -7.27
CA GLU A 132 -0.80 -10.53 -8.17
C GLU A 132 -1.52 -11.67 -7.43
N LYS A 133 -0.81 -12.44 -6.59
CA LYS A 133 -1.41 -13.58 -5.86
C LYS A 133 -2.57 -13.13 -4.98
N TRP A 134 -2.36 -12.10 -4.16
CA TRP A 134 -3.36 -11.61 -3.22
C TRP A 134 -4.53 -10.91 -3.92
N LEU A 135 -4.23 -10.08 -4.92
CA LEU A 135 -5.24 -9.39 -5.71
C LEU A 135 -6.10 -10.35 -6.53
N LEU A 136 -5.53 -11.46 -7.02
CA LEU A 136 -6.28 -12.48 -7.74
C LEU A 136 -7.36 -13.12 -6.85
N MET A 137 -7.06 -13.39 -5.58
CA MET A 137 -8.04 -13.95 -4.64
C MET A 137 -9.22 -12.99 -4.43
N ALA A 138 -8.93 -11.71 -4.17
CA ALA A 138 -9.96 -10.70 -3.95
C ALA A 138 -10.78 -10.40 -5.23
N ALA A 139 -10.10 -10.28 -6.37
CA ALA A 139 -10.73 -10.10 -7.68
C ALA A 139 -11.64 -11.27 -8.06
N GLY A 140 -11.23 -12.50 -7.76
CA GLY A 140 -12.02 -13.72 -7.99
C GLY A 140 -13.32 -13.75 -7.20
N ARG A 141 -13.38 -13.03 -6.07
CA ARG A 141 -14.60 -12.84 -5.26
C ARG A 141 -15.43 -11.63 -5.70
N GLY A 142 -15.07 -10.99 -6.82
CA GLY A 142 -15.83 -9.91 -7.43
C GLY A 142 -15.40 -8.50 -7.03
N ASP A 143 -14.37 -8.34 -6.20
CA ASP A 143 -13.87 -7.01 -5.80
C ASP A 143 -13.31 -6.24 -7.00
N GLN A 144 -13.92 -5.11 -7.34
CA GLN A 144 -13.63 -4.37 -8.55
C GLN A 144 -12.31 -3.60 -8.46
N GLU A 145 -12.00 -3.06 -7.28
CA GLU A 145 -10.74 -2.38 -7.02
C GLU A 145 -9.56 -3.36 -7.18
N SER A 146 -9.69 -4.57 -6.63
CA SER A 146 -8.69 -5.62 -6.78
C SER A 146 -8.50 -6.06 -8.23
N LYS A 147 -9.56 -6.06 -9.06
CA LYS A 147 -9.42 -6.33 -10.52
C LYS A 147 -8.57 -5.27 -11.22
N GLN A 148 -8.76 -4.00 -10.86
CA GLN A 148 -7.97 -2.90 -11.43
C GLN A 148 -6.52 -2.98 -10.98
N LEU A 149 -6.29 -3.20 -9.68
CA LEU A 149 -4.94 -3.35 -9.12
C LEU A 149 -4.25 -4.62 -9.67
N LEU A 150 -4.97 -5.71 -9.90
CA LEU A 150 -4.44 -6.94 -10.48
C LEU A 150 -3.87 -6.70 -11.89
N ALA A 151 -4.54 -5.87 -12.70
CA ALA A 151 -4.02 -5.48 -14.01
C ALA A 151 -2.71 -4.69 -13.89
N GLN A 152 -2.62 -3.78 -12.92
CA GLN A 152 -1.40 -3.02 -12.64
C GLN A 152 -0.26 -3.94 -12.15
N ALA A 153 -0.55 -4.87 -11.24
CA ALA A 153 0.42 -5.85 -10.74
C ALA A 153 0.98 -6.73 -11.85
N ARG A 154 0.13 -7.20 -12.78
CA ARG A 154 0.57 -7.99 -13.94
C ARG A 154 1.46 -7.19 -14.89
N ALA A 155 1.13 -5.94 -15.15
CA ALA A 155 1.95 -5.06 -15.99
C ALA A 155 3.31 -4.77 -15.34
N ALA A 156 3.32 -4.47 -14.04
CA ALA A 156 4.54 -4.25 -13.27
C ALA A 156 5.44 -5.50 -13.24
N LYS A 157 4.85 -6.69 -13.05
CA LYS A 157 5.57 -7.97 -13.09
C LYS A 157 6.22 -8.22 -14.45
N GLN A 158 5.51 -7.95 -15.55
CA GLN A 158 6.08 -8.13 -16.89
C GLN A 158 7.27 -7.18 -17.12
N SER A 159 7.13 -5.91 -16.71
CA SER A 159 8.21 -4.93 -16.82
C SER A 159 9.44 -5.35 -16.02
N ASP A 160 9.24 -5.88 -14.81
CA ASP A 160 10.29 -6.40 -13.94
C ASP A 160 11.01 -7.59 -14.61
N GLU A 161 10.26 -8.56 -15.15
CA GLU A 161 10.81 -9.69 -15.91
C GLU A 161 11.59 -9.27 -17.15
N ASP A 162 11.06 -8.32 -17.91
CA ASP A 162 11.71 -7.79 -19.09
C ASP A 162 13.01 -7.05 -18.73
N TYR A 163 13.02 -6.30 -17.62
CA TYR A 163 14.21 -5.65 -17.11
C TYR A 163 15.28 -6.66 -16.66
N TYR A 164 14.89 -7.69 -15.90
CA TYR A 164 15.81 -8.75 -15.50
C TYR A 164 16.39 -9.50 -16.70
N ARG A 165 15.56 -9.81 -17.71
CA ARG A 165 16.01 -10.44 -18.96
C ARG A 165 17.01 -9.55 -19.68
N TRP A 166 16.68 -8.27 -19.89
CA TRP A 166 17.57 -7.29 -20.52
C TRP A 166 18.91 -7.18 -19.79
N GLN A 167 18.89 -7.04 -18.46
CA GLN A 167 20.12 -7.00 -17.68
C GLN A 167 20.95 -8.27 -17.87
N THR A 168 20.32 -9.44 -17.86
CA THR A 168 21.02 -10.72 -17.97
C THR A 168 21.66 -10.91 -19.34
N GLU A 169 20.98 -10.50 -20.41
CA GLU A 169 21.51 -10.52 -21.78
C GLU A 169 22.70 -9.56 -21.95
N TRP A 170 22.61 -8.35 -21.37
CA TRP A 170 23.63 -7.32 -21.56
C TRP A 170 24.76 -7.35 -20.53
N ARG A 171 24.59 -8.00 -19.38
CA ARG A 171 25.61 -8.06 -18.33
C ARG A 171 26.93 -8.68 -18.84
N PRO A 172 26.94 -9.82 -19.55
CA PRO A 172 28.17 -10.38 -20.11
C PRO A 172 28.84 -9.46 -21.13
N VAL A 173 28.04 -8.77 -21.96
CA VAL A 173 28.54 -7.82 -22.96
C VAL A 173 29.18 -6.62 -22.26
N TYR A 174 28.48 -6.03 -21.29
CA TYR A 174 28.96 -4.90 -20.51
C TYR A 174 30.28 -5.23 -19.80
N TYR A 175 30.33 -6.32 -19.03
CA TYR A 175 31.56 -6.71 -18.35
C TYR A 175 32.65 -7.17 -19.33
N GLY A 176 32.31 -7.87 -20.41
CA GLY A 176 33.29 -8.32 -21.42
C GLY A 176 34.02 -7.18 -22.14
N TYR A 177 33.33 -6.08 -22.48
CA TYR A 177 33.94 -4.93 -23.15
C TYR A 177 34.52 -3.91 -22.16
N TRP A 178 33.83 -3.62 -21.06
CA TRP A 178 34.23 -2.57 -20.13
C TRP A 178 35.32 -3.05 -19.17
N SER A 179 35.19 -4.23 -18.53
CA SER A 179 36.18 -4.67 -17.53
C SER A 179 37.52 -5.10 -18.15
N ALA A 180 37.53 -5.52 -19.42
CA ALA A 180 38.75 -5.87 -20.14
C ALA A 180 39.61 -4.64 -20.53
N GLY A 181 39.02 -3.43 -20.56
CA GLY A 181 39.70 -2.20 -20.96
C GLY A 181 40.46 -1.47 -19.84
N TYR A 182 40.19 -1.79 -18.57
CA TYR A 182 40.89 -1.17 -17.43
C TYR A 182 42.11 -1.99 -17.07
N ALA A 183 43.28 -1.58 -17.58
CA ALA A 183 44.55 -2.06 -17.06
C ALA A 183 44.75 -1.48 -15.64
N TYR A 184 45.12 -2.34 -14.68
CA TYR A 184 45.57 -1.86 -13.38
C TYR A 184 46.78 -0.93 -13.59
N HIS A 185 46.83 0.21 -12.91
CA HIS A 185 47.96 1.14 -13.01
C HIS A 185 49.19 0.69 -12.22
N GLY A 186 49.14 -0.45 -11.53
CA GLY A 186 50.26 -1.00 -10.80
C GLY A 186 50.04 -2.43 -10.34
N TYR A 187 51.13 -3.08 -9.90
CA TYR A 187 51.13 -4.44 -9.39
C TYR A 187 51.90 -4.54 -8.05
N TRP A 188 51.49 -5.50 -7.22
CA TRP A 188 52.10 -5.76 -5.92
C TRP A 188 53.23 -6.78 -6.04
N ARG A 189 54.41 -6.51 -5.47
CA ARG A 189 55.51 -7.48 -5.38
C ARG A 189 56.29 -7.30 -4.09
N GLU A 190 56.63 -8.41 -3.44
CA GLU A 190 57.55 -8.57 -2.29
C GLU A 190 57.28 -7.78 -0.99
N ARG A 191 56.66 -6.58 -1.05
CA ARG A 191 55.99 -5.81 0.03
C ARG A 191 55.56 -4.39 -0.38
N ALA A 192 55.55 -4.06 -1.67
CA ALA A 192 55.21 -2.72 -2.15
C ALA A 192 54.41 -2.75 -3.46
N TRP A 193 53.66 -1.66 -3.70
CA TRP A 193 52.97 -1.39 -4.96
C TRP A 193 53.91 -0.69 -5.94
N TYR A 194 53.95 -1.19 -7.17
CA TYR A 194 54.73 -0.62 -8.26
C TYR A 194 53.78 -0.19 -9.37
N GLY A 195 53.91 1.04 -9.88
CA GLY A 195 53.17 1.46 -11.07
C GLY A 195 53.70 0.76 -12.33
N TYR A 196 52.86 0.63 -13.37
CA TYR A 196 53.35 0.33 -14.73
C TYR A 196 54.09 1.53 -15.33
#